data_AF-A0A4P8R137-F1
#
_entry.id   AF-A0A4P8R137-F1
#
_cell.length_a   1.000
_cell.length_b   1.000
_cell.length_c   1.000
_cell.angle_alpha   90.00
_cell.angle_beta   90.00
_cell.angle_gamma   90.00
#
_symmetry.space_group_name_H-M   'P 1'
#
loop_
_entity.id
_entity.type
_entity.pdbx_description
1 polymer ?
#
loop_
_entity_poly.entity_id
_entity_poly.type
_entity_poly.pdbx_seq_one_letter_code
_entity_poly.pdbx_strand_id
1 'polypeptide(L)'
;MKIYHIISPALFPSSRPPRTDVSALSSQTVAHYPRCPECDALFVLPPLKRNQTANCPRCDAKVSSGLDWPISRLVAMAVAMLVLMPFAFTEPLISIRLLGVSINASLFEGIWQITRQGNPVTASMVAFCTVGVPLTLAFSLLYLFFAPRFGMNLRPVLLMLDRLKAWMMLDIYLVGMAVAAIKMREFADVQPGHGLIAFLVLMVLSILTLIHLNTDQLWQRFYPRLRPIISPRRYRICLSCHLTSSPDNLGRCPRCHVPLHFRHRHSLQKSWAALIASVIFLFPANLLPISVIYVNGARTEDTIFSGILSLATGNIPVAIVVFIASILVPFTKVIVLFGLLLSIHFRAGRGIMVRMRMLRVIAWIGRWSMLDLFVIALTMSLVNRDQLLAFTMGPAAFYFGAAVILTILAVERLDSRLMWDNDARRQTRDNEPGGGEE
;
A
#
# COMPACT_ATOMS: atom_id res chain seq x y z
N MET A 1 -4.94 22.38 11.62
CA MET A 1 -3.99 23.45 11.99
C MET A 1 -2.57 22.86 11.96
N LYS A 2 -1.78 23.16 10.93
CA LYS A 2 -0.37 22.73 10.85
C LYS A 2 0.44 23.66 11.77
N ILE A 3 0.98 23.16 12.87
CA ILE A 3 1.84 23.97 13.74
C ILE A 3 3.27 23.84 13.21
N TYR A 4 3.75 24.89 12.55
CA TYR A 4 5.15 25.07 12.19
C TYR A 4 5.85 25.75 13.37
N HIS A 5 6.26 25.00 14.39
CA HIS A 5 7.34 25.48 15.25
C HIS A 5 8.66 24.96 14.68
N ILE A 6 9.22 25.80 13.80
CA ILE A 6 10.58 25.72 13.31
C ILE A 6 11.46 26.12 14.49
N ILE A 7 12.08 25.15 15.15
CA ILE A 7 13.44 25.39 15.64
C ILE A 7 14.30 25.02 14.43
N SER A 8 14.99 26.01 13.86
CA SER A 8 15.93 25.84 12.75
C SER A 8 16.80 24.59 12.95
N PRO A 9 17.27 23.94 11.88
CA PRO A 9 18.20 22.82 12.02
C PRO A 9 19.39 23.34 12.83
N ALA A 10 19.59 22.82 14.04
CA ALA A 10 20.86 23.02 14.69
C ALA A 10 21.90 22.38 13.76
N LEU A 11 22.75 23.21 13.16
CA LEU A 11 24.09 22.78 12.79
C LEU A 11 24.63 22.02 14.01
N PHE A 12 25.08 20.78 13.78
CA PHE A 12 25.77 19.90 14.71
C PHE A 12 25.88 20.43 16.16
N PRO A 13 25.27 19.77 17.17
CA PRO A 13 25.48 20.19 18.54
C PRO A 13 26.99 20.17 18.82
N SER A 14 27.49 21.30 19.33
CA SER A 14 28.87 21.49 19.74
C SER A 14 29.27 20.38 20.72
N SER A 15 30.56 20.06 20.75
CA SER A 15 31.16 18.94 21.48
C SER A 15 31.12 19.05 23.01
N ARG A 16 30.42 20.04 23.57
CA ARG A 16 30.31 20.22 25.03
C ARG A 16 28.86 20.06 25.47
N PRO A 17 28.56 19.11 26.39
CA PRO A 17 27.25 19.07 27.00
C PRO A 17 27.05 20.36 27.84
N PRO A 18 25.86 21.00 27.80
CA PRO A 18 25.53 21.99 28.81
C PRO A 18 25.51 21.30 30.17
N ARG A 19 26.33 21.79 31.12
CA ARG A 19 26.24 21.39 32.52
C ARG A 19 24.82 21.68 32.99
N THR A 20 24.09 20.65 33.38
CA THR A 20 22.76 20.77 33.97
C THR A 20 22.86 20.33 35.42
N ASP A 21 22.66 21.29 36.32
CA ASP A 21 22.47 21.03 37.74
C ASP A 21 21.25 20.12 37.93
N VAL A 22 21.44 19.06 38.70
CA VAL A 22 20.53 17.92 38.84
C VAL A 22 19.27 18.26 39.66
N SER A 23 19.12 19.48 40.15
CA SER A 23 18.07 19.87 41.10
C SER A 23 16.78 20.45 40.48
N ALA A 24 16.67 20.62 39.16
CA ALA A 24 15.51 21.23 38.51
C ALA A 24 14.61 20.26 37.68
N LEU A 25 14.67 18.96 37.95
CA LEU A 25 14.02 17.92 37.14
C LEU A 25 12.60 17.54 37.63
N SER A 26 11.74 18.50 38.01
CA SER A 26 10.41 18.20 38.57
C SER A 26 9.18 18.68 37.79
N SER A 27 9.32 19.29 36.61
CA SER A 27 8.12 19.70 35.82
C SER A 27 8.33 19.90 34.32
N GLN A 28 9.40 19.38 33.73
CA GLN A 28 9.65 19.52 32.29
C GLN A 28 9.12 18.32 31.49
N THR A 29 8.04 18.58 30.75
CA THR A 29 7.50 17.76 29.65
C THR A 29 8.64 17.18 28.81
N VAL A 30 8.88 15.86 28.91
CA VAL A 30 10.01 15.19 28.25
C VAL A 30 9.87 15.32 26.74
N ALA A 31 10.65 16.20 26.13
CA ALA A 31 10.73 16.39 24.69
C ALA A 31 11.11 15.07 24.00
N HIS A 32 10.26 14.58 23.09
CA HIS A 32 10.54 13.36 22.33
C HIS A 32 11.39 13.70 21.10
N TYR A 33 12.45 12.94 20.81
CA TYR A 33 13.33 13.19 19.65
C TYR A 33 13.19 12.09 18.60
N PRO A 34 12.08 12.06 17.81
CA PRO A 34 11.95 11.11 16.73
C PRO A 34 12.84 11.47 15.53
N ARG A 35 13.26 10.44 14.80
CA ARG A 35 13.76 10.57 13.44
C ARG A 35 12.62 10.36 12.45
N CYS A 36 12.66 11.03 11.30
CA CYS A 36 11.70 10.81 10.24
C CYS A 36 11.97 9.47 9.52
N PRO A 37 10.95 8.63 9.25
CA PRO A 37 11.14 7.39 8.50
C PRO A 37 11.57 7.61 7.05
N GLU A 38 11.17 8.74 6.44
CA GLU A 38 11.44 9.02 5.01
C GLU A 38 12.80 9.70 4.75
N CYS A 39 13.16 10.71 5.56
CA CYS A 39 14.35 11.55 5.33
C CYS A 39 15.42 11.45 6.44
N ASP A 40 15.18 10.64 7.47
CA ASP A 40 16.08 10.41 8.62
C ASP A 40 16.44 11.67 9.43
N ALA A 41 15.72 12.78 9.23
CA ALA A 41 15.92 14.00 10.00
C ALA A 41 15.52 13.79 11.47
N LEU A 42 16.41 14.15 12.40
CA LEU A 42 16.13 14.18 13.84
C LEU A 42 15.53 15.52 14.20
N PHE A 43 14.39 15.53 14.89
CA PHE A 43 13.73 16.76 15.33
C PHE A 43 13.05 16.54 16.68
N VAL A 44 12.63 17.64 17.32
CA VAL A 44 11.88 17.60 18.59
C VAL A 44 10.39 17.52 18.30
N LEU A 45 9.72 16.55 18.89
CA LEU A 45 8.27 16.37 18.81
C LEU A 45 7.63 16.76 20.16
N PRO A 46 6.83 17.85 20.20
CA PRO A 46 6.04 18.18 21.38
C PRO A 46 4.89 17.17 21.57
N PRO A 47 4.32 17.08 22.78
CA PRO A 47 3.13 16.25 23.01
C PRO A 47 1.97 16.71 22.11
N LEU A 48 1.37 15.76 21.39
CA LEU A 48 0.28 16.01 20.45
C LEU A 48 -1.08 15.94 21.16
N LYS A 49 -1.98 16.88 20.86
CA LYS A 49 -3.40 16.82 21.27
C LYS A 49 -4.19 15.83 20.39
N ARG A 50 -5.38 15.42 20.84
CA ARG A 50 -6.26 14.37 20.25
C ARG A 50 -6.73 14.57 18.79
N ASN A 51 -6.34 15.67 18.13
CA ASN A 51 -6.68 16.00 16.73
C ASN A 51 -5.50 16.66 15.97
N GLN A 52 -4.28 16.57 16.50
CA GLN A 52 -3.10 17.17 15.87
C GLN A 52 -2.27 16.11 15.14
N THR A 53 -1.71 16.50 14.00
CA THR A 53 -0.77 15.68 13.23
C THR A 53 0.59 16.36 13.20
N ALA A 54 1.65 15.59 13.44
CA ALA A 54 3.02 16.04 13.31
C ALA A 54 3.60 15.65 11.95
N ASN A 55 4.10 16.66 11.24
CA ASN A 55 4.83 16.48 9.98
C ASN A 55 6.30 16.77 10.18
N CYS A 56 7.15 16.08 9.42
CA CYS A 56 8.59 16.32 9.40
C CYS A 56 8.90 17.71 8.81
N PRO A 57 9.74 18.53 9.47
CA PRO A 57 10.09 19.86 8.95
C PRO A 57 10.94 19.82 7.67
N ARG A 58 11.60 18.69 7.37
CA ARG A 58 12.47 18.55 6.19
C ARG A 58 11.73 18.05 4.95
N CYS A 59 10.86 17.05 5.06
CA CYS A 59 10.20 16.41 3.91
C CYS A 59 8.67 16.48 3.91
N ASP A 60 8.07 17.10 4.94
CA ASP A 60 6.62 17.15 5.18
C ASP A 60 5.95 15.76 5.26
N ALA A 61 6.70 14.72 5.63
CA ALA A 61 6.15 13.39 5.89
C ALA A 61 5.37 13.38 7.21
N LYS A 62 4.21 12.72 7.24
CA LYS A 62 3.44 12.51 8.47
C LYS A 62 4.21 11.54 9.38
N VAL A 63 4.62 12.00 10.55
CA VAL A 63 5.44 11.21 11.50
C VAL A 63 4.61 10.66 12.64
N SER A 64 3.65 11.43 13.15
CA SER A 64 2.76 10.98 14.21
C SER A 64 1.40 11.67 14.06
N SER A 65 0.36 10.95 14.45
CA SER A 65 -1.01 11.45 14.54
C SER A 65 -1.42 11.36 16.00
N GLY A 66 -2.12 12.35 16.53
CA GLY A 66 -2.81 12.28 17.82
C GLY A 66 -4.26 11.81 17.68
N LEU A 67 -4.63 11.20 16.54
CA LEU A 67 -5.97 10.66 16.33
C LEU A 67 -5.97 9.26 16.96
N ASP A 68 -6.58 9.14 18.15
CA ASP A 68 -6.53 7.91 18.97
C ASP A 68 -7.95 7.39 19.15
N TRP A 69 -8.31 6.32 18.45
CA TRP A 69 -9.50 5.55 18.83
C TRP A 69 -9.15 4.52 19.90
N PRO A 70 -9.98 4.39 20.96
CA PRO A 70 -9.78 3.32 21.92
C PRO A 70 -9.90 1.97 21.20
N ILE A 71 -9.08 1.02 21.61
CA ILE A 71 -9.05 -0.32 20.99
C ILE A 71 -10.43 -1.00 20.99
N SER A 72 -11.29 -0.69 21.97
CA SER A 72 -12.67 -1.18 22.02
C SER A 72 -13.51 -0.78 20.80
N ARG A 73 -13.35 0.46 20.30
CA ARG A 73 -14.05 0.91 19.09
C ARG A 73 -13.52 0.19 17.84
N LEU A 74 -12.19 0.06 17.73
CA LEU A 74 -11.57 -0.69 16.62
C LEU A 74 -12.03 -2.15 16.60
N VAL A 75 -12.18 -2.76 17.78
CA VAL A 75 -12.68 -4.13 17.93
C VAL A 75 -14.16 -4.22 17.60
N ALA A 76 -14.98 -3.26 18.02
CA ALA A 76 -16.40 -3.22 17.65
C ALA A 76 -16.57 -3.15 16.13
N MET A 77 -15.76 -2.33 15.43
CA MET A 77 -15.73 -2.32 13.97
C MET A 77 -15.27 -3.67 13.40
N ALA A 78 -14.25 -4.30 13.98
CA ALA A 78 -13.77 -5.62 13.54
C ALA A 78 -14.84 -6.71 13.66
N VAL A 79 -15.59 -6.73 14.77
CA VAL A 79 -16.71 -7.67 14.97
C VAL A 79 -17.82 -7.39 13.95
N ALA A 80 -18.20 -6.13 13.74
CA ALA A 80 -19.21 -5.77 12.73
C ALA A 80 -18.77 -6.19 11.33
N MET A 81 -17.50 -5.99 10.96
CA MET A 81 -16.95 -6.46 9.70
C MET A 81 -17.03 -7.99 9.57
N LEU A 82 -16.67 -8.75 10.61
CA LEU A 82 -16.76 -10.22 10.58
C LEU A 82 -18.19 -10.73 10.42
N VAL A 83 -19.17 -10.06 11.03
CA VAL A 83 -20.59 -10.41 10.88
C VAL A 83 -21.10 -10.09 9.46
N LEU A 84 -20.65 -9.00 8.85
CA LEU A 84 -21.06 -8.59 7.50
C LEU A 84 -20.37 -9.40 6.39
N MET A 85 -19.15 -9.89 6.62
CA MET A 85 -18.35 -10.57 5.60
C MET A 85 -19.05 -11.77 4.94
N PRO A 86 -19.70 -12.70 5.67
CA PRO A 86 -20.45 -13.80 5.04
C PRO A 86 -21.46 -13.27 4.02
N PHE A 87 -22.33 -12.35 4.43
CA PHE A 87 -23.34 -11.75 3.54
C PHE A 87 -22.70 -11.00 2.36
N ALA A 88 -21.67 -10.19 2.62
CA ALA A 88 -21.01 -9.41 1.58
C ALA A 88 -20.28 -10.27 0.53
N PHE A 89 -19.86 -11.49 0.88
CA PHE A 89 -19.05 -12.33 0.01
C PHE A 89 -19.85 -13.46 -0.67
N THR A 90 -20.93 -13.94 -0.05
CA THR A 90 -21.76 -15.04 -0.60
C THR A 90 -23.00 -14.57 -1.34
N GLU A 91 -23.60 -13.43 -0.95
CA GLU A 91 -24.77 -12.90 -1.64
C GLU A 91 -24.39 -12.29 -3.01
N PRO A 92 -25.31 -12.27 -3.97
CA PRO A 92 -25.06 -11.66 -5.28
C PRO A 92 -24.76 -10.18 -5.15
N LEU A 93 -23.60 -9.77 -5.66
CA LEU A 93 -23.22 -8.36 -5.78
C LEU A 93 -23.81 -7.75 -7.05
N ILE A 94 -23.79 -8.51 -8.14
CA ILE A 94 -24.37 -8.13 -9.43
C ILE A 94 -25.23 -9.29 -9.92
N SER A 95 -26.41 -8.96 -10.43
CA SER A 95 -27.26 -9.88 -11.18
C SER A 95 -27.39 -9.40 -12.61
N ILE A 96 -27.20 -10.31 -13.57
CA ILE A 96 -27.34 -10.03 -14.99
C ILE A 96 -28.55 -10.78 -15.52
N ARG A 97 -29.37 -10.14 -16.35
CA ARG A 97 -30.45 -10.82 -17.09
C ARG A 97 -30.03 -11.02 -18.54
N LEU A 98 -29.85 -12.28 -18.93
CA LEU A 98 -29.50 -12.69 -20.29
C LEU A 98 -30.57 -13.65 -20.81
N LEU A 99 -31.21 -13.31 -21.94
CA LEU A 99 -32.23 -14.16 -22.59
C LEU A 99 -33.37 -14.63 -21.66
N GLY A 100 -33.77 -13.77 -20.70
CA GLY A 100 -34.83 -14.08 -19.73
C GLY A 100 -34.38 -14.86 -18.49
N VAL A 101 -33.13 -15.31 -18.42
CA VAL A 101 -32.56 -15.98 -17.23
C VAL A 101 -31.72 -14.99 -16.42
N SER A 102 -31.91 -14.97 -15.10
CA SER A 102 -31.09 -14.16 -14.19
C SER A 102 -29.88 -14.94 -13.71
N ILE A 103 -28.70 -14.42 -13.99
CA ILE A 103 -27.41 -14.94 -13.54
C ILE A 103 -26.95 -14.08 -12.37
N ASN A 104 -26.83 -14.69 -11.20
CA ASN A 104 -26.32 -14.06 -10.00
C ASN A 104 -24.80 -14.25 -9.93
N ALA A 105 -24.06 -13.22 -9.56
CA ALA A 105 -22.62 -13.29 -9.35
C ALA A 105 -22.25 -12.72 -7.98
N SER A 106 -21.70 -13.60 -7.14
CA SER A 106 -21.07 -13.26 -5.86
C SER A 106 -19.55 -13.22 -5.97
N LEU A 107 -18.89 -12.64 -4.96
CA LEU A 107 -17.44 -12.55 -4.91
C LEU A 107 -16.78 -13.94 -4.81
N PHE A 108 -17.32 -14.82 -3.96
CA PHE A 108 -16.79 -16.18 -3.82
C PHE A 108 -16.99 -17.02 -5.09
N GLU A 109 -18.14 -16.89 -5.75
CA GLU A 109 -18.39 -17.58 -7.01
C GLU A 109 -17.41 -17.12 -8.08
N GLY A 110 -17.10 -15.81 -8.16
CA GLY A 110 -16.10 -15.31 -9.10
C GLY A 110 -14.72 -15.90 -8.86
N ILE A 111 -14.24 -15.92 -7.61
CA ILE A 111 -12.96 -16.55 -7.25
C ILE A 111 -12.94 -18.04 -7.62
N TRP A 112 -14.03 -18.76 -7.31
CA TRP A 112 -14.17 -20.18 -7.61
C TRP A 112 -14.13 -20.46 -9.12
N GLN A 113 -14.81 -19.62 -9.90
CA GLN A 113 -14.91 -19.75 -11.34
C GLN A 113 -13.59 -19.43 -12.04
N ILE A 114 -12.83 -18.42 -11.57
CA ILE A 114 -11.47 -18.15 -12.05
C ILE A 114 -10.55 -19.36 -11.82
N THR A 115 -10.67 -19.97 -10.64
CA THR A 115 -9.87 -21.13 -10.26
C THR A 115 -10.16 -22.33 -11.16
N ARG A 116 -11.44 -22.63 -11.43
CA ARG A 116 -11.85 -23.75 -12.29
C ARG A 116 -11.39 -23.61 -13.75
N GLN A 117 -11.24 -22.39 -14.24
CA GLN A 117 -10.83 -22.12 -15.62
C GLN A 117 -9.30 -22.08 -15.82
N GLY A 118 -8.52 -22.55 -14.84
CA GLY A 118 -7.09 -22.81 -15.03
C GLY A 118 -6.15 -21.66 -14.64
N ASN A 119 -6.64 -20.60 -14.02
CA ASN A 119 -5.81 -19.49 -13.52
C ASN A 119 -5.85 -19.34 -11.98
N PRO A 120 -5.43 -20.35 -11.21
CA PRO A 120 -5.52 -20.35 -9.75
C PRO A 120 -4.67 -19.26 -9.08
N VAL A 121 -3.57 -18.84 -9.72
CA VAL A 121 -2.70 -17.78 -9.19
C VAL A 121 -3.43 -16.44 -9.14
N THR A 122 -4.09 -16.06 -10.25
CA THR A 122 -4.87 -14.82 -10.32
C THR A 122 -6.05 -14.85 -9.36
N ALA A 123 -6.75 -15.98 -9.25
CA ALA A 123 -7.81 -16.17 -8.26
C ALA A 123 -7.28 -15.99 -6.83
N SER A 124 -6.11 -16.55 -6.52
CA SER A 124 -5.46 -16.44 -5.21
C SER A 124 -5.07 -14.99 -4.89
N MET A 125 -4.59 -14.23 -5.87
CA MET A 125 -4.30 -12.80 -5.69
C MET A 125 -5.56 -12.00 -5.34
N VAL A 126 -6.65 -12.21 -6.09
CA VAL A 126 -7.92 -11.53 -5.83
C VAL A 126 -8.46 -11.94 -4.45
N ALA A 127 -8.52 -13.24 -4.15
CA ALA A 127 -8.96 -13.77 -2.87
C ALA A 127 -8.13 -13.24 -1.69
N PHE A 128 -6.81 -13.14 -1.85
CA PHE A 128 -5.93 -12.59 -0.83
C PHE A 128 -6.30 -11.13 -0.52
N CYS A 129 -6.44 -10.28 -1.54
CA CYS A 129 -6.73 -8.85 -1.36
C CYS A 129 -8.16 -8.56 -0.87
N THR A 130 -9.15 -9.34 -1.33
CA THR A 130 -10.57 -9.04 -1.07
C THR A 130 -11.17 -9.84 0.09
N VAL A 131 -10.61 -10.99 0.43
CA VAL A 131 -11.12 -11.86 1.54
C VAL A 131 -10.05 -12.04 2.60
N GLY A 132 -8.84 -12.41 2.21
CA GLY A 132 -7.74 -12.72 3.14
C GLY A 132 -7.31 -11.53 4.00
N VAL A 133 -7.06 -10.36 3.39
CA VAL A 133 -6.62 -9.16 4.10
C VAL A 133 -7.69 -8.61 5.06
N PRO A 134 -8.98 -8.45 4.66
CA PRO A 134 -10.03 -8.04 5.60
C PRO A 134 -10.18 -8.98 6.79
N LEU A 135 -10.21 -10.30 6.55
CA LEU A 135 -10.32 -11.30 7.62
C LEU A 135 -9.14 -11.21 8.57
N THR A 136 -7.93 -11.24 8.04
CA THR A 136 -6.70 -11.17 8.86
C THR A 136 -6.62 -9.87 9.64
N LEU A 137 -7.06 -8.74 9.09
CA LEU A 137 -7.14 -7.46 9.81
C LEU A 137 -8.15 -7.52 10.96
N ALA A 138 -9.37 -8.03 10.72
CA ALA A 138 -10.40 -8.14 11.75
C ALA A 138 -9.98 -9.08 12.89
N PHE A 139 -9.43 -10.26 12.56
CA PHE A 139 -8.87 -11.18 13.55
C PHE A 139 -7.66 -10.60 14.29
N SER A 140 -6.81 -9.83 13.61
CA SER A 140 -5.68 -9.14 14.25
C SER A 140 -6.15 -8.14 15.32
N LEU A 141 -7.22 -7.39 15.06
CA LEU A 141 -7.78 -6.45 16.03
C LEU A 141 -8.41 -7.16 17.24
N LEU A 142 -9.15 -8.26 16.99
CA LEU A 142 -9.64 -9.12 18.07
C LEU A 142 -8.50 -9.70 18.90
N TYR A 143 -7.45 -10.19 18.25
CA TYR A 143 -6.27 -10.71 18.93
C TYR A 143 -5.62 -9.64 19.81
N LEU A 144 -5.44 -8.40 19.32
CA LEU A 144 -4.89 -7.31 20.13
C LEU A 144 -5.75 -6.95 21.35
N PHE A 145 -7.05 -7.26 21.32
CA PHE A 145 -7.94 -7.07 22.45
C PHE A 145 -7.85 -8.20 23.48
N PHE A 146 -7.78 -9.46 23.03
CA PHE A 146 -7.75 -10.63 23.92
C PHE A 146 -6.34 -10.98 24.42
N ALA A 147 -5.32 -10.91 23.57
CA ALA A 147 -3.93 -11.28 23.86
C ALA A 147 -3.35 -10.65 25.14
N PRO A 148 -3.58 -9.36 25.47
CA PRO A 148 -3.08 -8.78 26.70
C PRO A 148 -3.64 -9.45 27.97
N ARG A 149 -4.86 -10.00 27.92
CA ARG A 149 -5.48 -10.69 29.05
C ARG A 149 -4.85 -12.05 29.32
N PHE A 150 -4.32 -12.69 28.27
CA PHE A 150 -3.67 -14.01 28.34
C PHE A 150 -2.14 -13.93 28.36
N GLY A 151 -1.55 -12.73 28.40
CA GLY A 151 -0.09 -12.55 28.40
C GLY A 151 0.61 -12.98 27.09
N MET A 152 -0.11 -13.03 25.96
CA MET A 152 0.45 -13.48 24.68
C MET A 152 1.31 -12.40 23.99
N ASN A 153 2.20 -12.83 23.10
CA ASN A 153 3.09 -11.93 22.35
C ASN A 153 2.31 -11.13 21.29
N LEU A 154 2.29 -9.80 21.41
CA LEU A 154 1.56 -8.90 20.49
C LEU A 154 2.43 -8.39 19.32
N ARG A 155 3.75 -8.54 19.41
CA ARG A 155 4.71 -8.00 18.43
C ARG A 155 4.46 -8.46 16.99
N PRO A 156 4.22 -9.76 16.68
CA PRO A 156 4.03 -10.21 15.30
C PRO A 156 2.82 -9.55 14.64
N VAL A 157 1.72 -9.43 15.38
CA VAL A 157 0.48 -8.80 14.90
C VAL A 157 0.69 -7.32 14.64
N LEU A 158 1.35 -6.60 15.56
CA LEU A 158 1.68 -5.19 15.36
C LEU A 158 2.59 -4.97 14.13
N LEU A 159 3.52 -5.88 13.85
CA LEU A 159 4.38 -5.84 12.65
C LEU A 159 3.64 -6.23 11.35
N MET A 160 2.53 -6.94 11.45
CA MET A 160 1.71 -7.35 10.32
C MET A 160 0.70 -6.26 9.93
N LEU A 161 0.18 -5.50 10.89
CA LEU A 161 -0.84 -4.48 10.66
C LEU A 161 -0.46 -3.44 9.60
N ASP A 162 0.76 -2.91 9.62
CA ASP A 162 1.18 -1.91 8.62
C ASP A 162 1.24 -2.48 7.21
N ARG A 163 1.57 -3.78 7.08
CA ARG A 163 1.49 -4.48 5.80
C ARG A 163 0.03 -4.67 5.38
N LEU A 164 -0.85 -5.14 6.26
CA LEU A 164 -2.27 -5.34 5.93
C LEU A 164 -2.96 -4.07 5.43
N LYS A 165 -2.64 -2.90 6.00
CA LYS A 165 -3.20 -1.61 5.55
C LYS A 165 -2.95 -1.32 4.07
N ALA A 166 -1.78 -1.68 3.55
CA ALA A 166 -1.41 -1.42 2.16
C ALA A 166 -2.12 -2.36 1.17
N TRP A 167 -2.50 -3.56 1.63
CA TRP A 167 -3.10 -4.61 0.81
C TRP A 167 -4.63 -4.68 0.91
N MET A 168 -5.24 -3.84 1.73
CA MET A 168 -6.69 -3.77 1.92
C MET A 168 -7.33 -2.95 0.78
N MET A 169 -7.90 -3.63 -0.22
CA MET A 169 -8.32 -3.06 -1.50
C MET A 169 -9.82 -3.21 -1.81
N LEU A 170 -10.69 -3.27 -0.79
CA LEU A 170 -12.14 -3.38 -0.99
C LEU A 170 -12.73 -2.20 -1.77
N ASP A 171 -12.17 -1.00 -1.58
CA ASP A 171 -12.52 0.21 -2.32
C ASP A 171 -12.21 0.08 -3.81
N ILE A 172 -11.04 -0.44 -4.15
CA ILE A 172 -10.61 -0.64 -5.54
C ILE A 172 -11.42 -1.76 -6.20
N TYR A 173 -11.76 -2.81 -5.44
CA TYR A 173 -12.67 -3.86 -5.94
C TYR A 173 -14.05 -3.30 -6.29
N LEU A 174 -14.61 -2.40 -5.47
CA LEU A 174 -15.88 -1.73 -5.78
C LEU A 174 -15.80 -0.93 -7.08
N VAL A 175 -14.71 -0.19 -7.29
CA VAL A 175 -14.49 0.55 -8.54
C VAL A 175 -14.37 -0.42 -9.72
N GLY A 176 -13.60 -1.51 -9.57
CA GLY A 176 -13.48 -2.55 -10.60
C GLY A 176 -14.82 -3.20 -10.95
N MET A 177 -15.68 -3.42 -9.96
CA MET A 177 -17.04 -3.91 -10.14
C MET A 177 -17.91 -2.92 -10.90
N ALA A 178 -17.81 -1.62 -10.62
CA ALA A 178 -18.52 -0.60 -11.39
C ALA A 178 -18.06 -0.59 -12.87
N VAL A 179 -16.76 -0.66 -13.13
CA VAL A 179 -16.23 -0.74 -14.50
C VAL A 179 -16.69 -2.02 -15.22
N ALA A 180 -16.63 -3.18 -14.55
CA ALA A 180 -17.11 -4.44 -15.09
C ALA A 180 -18.62 -4.41 -15.38
N ALA A 181 -19.42 -3.83 -14.49
CA ALA A 181 -20.86 -3.66 -14.70
C ALA A 181 -21.17 -2.79 -15.93
N ILE A 182 -20.42 -1.70 -16.13
CA ILE A 182 -20.60 -0.85 -17.31
C ILE A 182 -20.23 -1.62 -18.59
N LYS A 183 -19.12 -2.37 -18.57
CA LYS A 183 -18.71 -3.22 -19.71
C LYS A 183 -19.78 -4.27 -20.04
N MET A 184 -20.42 -4.85 -19.03
CA MET A 184 -21.45 -5.88 -19.21
C MET A 184 -22.79 -5.34 -19.74
N ARG A 185 -23.08 -4.05 -19.57
CA ARG A 185 -24.33 -3.44 -20.06
C ARG A 185 -24.47 -3.47 -21.58
N GLU A 186 -23.38 -3.64 -22.31
CA GLU A 186 -23.40 -3.79 -23.77
C GLU A 186 -23.96 -5.16 -24.20
N PHE A 187 -23.87 -6.16 -23.32
CA PHE A 187 -24.29 -7.54 -23.62
C PHE A 187 -25.58 -7.94 -22.89
N ALA A 188 -25.89 -7.32 -21.74
CA ALA A 188 -26.97 -7.76 -20.87
C ALA A 188 -27.49 -6.66 -19.93
N ASP A 189 -28.71 -6.80 -19.41
CA ASP A 189 -29.22 -5.89 -18.38
C ASP A 189 -28.57 -6.20 -17.03
N VAL A 190 -27.91 -5.20 -16.44
CA VAL A 190 -27.10 -5.33 -15.22
C VAL A 190 -27.81 -4.63 -14.07
N GLN A 191 -28.26 -5.44 -13.12
CA GLN A 191 -28.96 -4.98 -11.92
C GLN A 191 -28.08 -5.20 -10.67
N PRO A 192 -28.05 -4.25 -9.72
CA PRO A 192 -27.33 -4.42 -8.47
C PRO A 192 -27.99 -5.49 -7.61
N GLY A 193 -27.20 -6.43 -7.09
CA GLY A 193 -27.69 -7.46 -6.18
C GLY A 193 -27.78 -6.97 -4.73
N HIS A 194 -28.55 -7.67 -3.90
CA HIS A 194 -28.75 -7.30 -2.49
C HIS A 194 -27.44 -7.33 -1.67
N GLY A 195 -26.49 -8.21 -2.05
CA GLY A 195 -25.16 -8.30 -1.41
C GLY A 195 -24.33 -7.03 -1.56
N LEU A 196 -24.64 -6.18 -2.54
CA LEU A 196 -23.96 -4.90 -2.75
C LEU A 196 -24.04 -3.99 -1.52
N ILE A 197 -25.19 -3.96 -0.84
CA ILE A 197 -25.37 -3.10 0.35
C ILE A 197 -24.47 -3.58 1.49
N ALA A 198 -24.43 -4.89 1.75
CA ALA A 198 -23.55 -5.47 2.75
C ALA A 198 -22.07 -5.20 2.42
N PHE A 199 -21.69 -5.29 1.14
CA PHE A 199 -20.35 -4.97 0.67
C PHE A 199 -20.00 -3.48 0.83
N LEU A 200 -20.92 -2.57 0.53
CA LEU A 200 -20.73 -1.13 0.71
C LEU A 200 -20.53 -0.77 2.19
N VAL A 201 -21.33 -1.34 3.08
CA VAL A 201 -21.18 -1.12 4.53
C VAL A 201 -19.84 -1.70 5.02
N LEU A 202 -19.48 -2.91 4.59
CA LEU A 202 -18.18 -3.52 4.90
C LEU A 202 -17.00 -2.64 4.42
N MET A 203 -17.09 -2.10 3.20
CA MET A 203 -16.10 -1.20 2.63
C MET A 203 -15.97 0.08 3.48
N VAL A 204 -17.08 0.74 3.81
CA VAL A 204 -17.05 1.95 4.65
C VAL A 204 -16.46 1.67 6.03
N LEU A 205 -16.87 0.59 6.70
CA LEU A 205 -16.32 0.19 8.00
C LEU A 205 -14.82 -0.11 7.92
N SER A 206 -14.38 -0.75 6.83
CA SER A 206 -12.97 -1.02 6.61
C SER A 206 -12.15 0.26 6.42
N ILE A 207 -12.64 1.22 5.62
CA ILE A 207 -11.98 2.52 5.43
C ILE A 207 -11.90 3.29 6.74
N LEU A 208 -13.00 3.36 7.50
CA LEU A 208 -13.04 4.00 8.81
C LEU A 208 -12.04 3.37 9.77
N THR A 209 -11.96 2.04 9.78
CA THR A 209 -10.98 1.29 10.58
C THR A 209 -9.55 1.64 10.16
N LEU A 210 -9.23 1.63 8.86
CA LEU A 210 -7.89 1.97 8.36
C LEU A 210 -7.46 3.41 8.67
N ILE A 211 -8.38 4.37 8.56
CA ILE A 211 -8.11 5.80 8.86
C ILE A 211 -7.77 5.98 10.35
N HIS A 212 -8.49 5.29 11.24
CA HIS A 212 -8.32 5.42 12.68
C HIS A 212 -7.33 4.42 13.29
N LEU A 213 -6.84 3.45 12.50
CA LEU A 213 -5.85 2.47 12.93
C LEU A 213 -4.46 3.10 12.99
N ASN A 214 -4.12 3.69 14.12
CA ASN A 214 -2.79 4.24 14.37
C ASN A 214 -1.84 3.20 14.98
N THR A 215 -0.94 2.65 14.17
CA THR A 215 0.00 1.60 14.59
C THR A 215 1.08 2.13 15.54
N ASP A 216 1.54 3.38 15.36
CA ASP A 216 2.52 4.00 16.24
C ASP A 216 2.03 4.08 17.68
N GLN A 217 0.75 4.43 17.84
CA GLN A 217 0.09 4.49 19.14
C GLN A 217 -0.18 3.12 19.74
N LEU A 218 -0.61 2.15 18.94
CA LEU A 218 -0.78 0.76 19.42
C LEU A 218 0.54 0.24 19.98
N TRP A 219 1.65 0.48 19.27
CA TRP A 219 2.96 0.17 19.79
C TRP A 219 3.29 0.93 21.08
N GLN A 220 2.91 2.22 21.22
CA GLN A 220 3.21 3.03 22.42
C GLN A 220 2.42 2.54 23.62
N ARG A 221 1.18 2.09 23.39
CA ARG A 221 0.29 1.55 24.41
C ARG A 221 0.75 0.19 24.94
N PHE A 222 1.09 -0.75 24.06
CA PHE A 222 1.45 -2.12 24.47
C PHE A 222 2.92 -2.27 24.88
N TYR A 223 3.81 -1.53 24.24
CA TYR A 223 5.25 -1.56 24.51
C TYR A 223 5.80 -0.13 24.64
N PRO A 224 5.41 0.61 25.70
CA PRO A 224 5.96 1.92 25.98
C PRO A 224 7.46 1.80 26.26
N ARG A 225 8.24 2.64 25.59
CA ARG A 225 9.66 2.82 25.90
C ARG A 225 9.89 4.32 26.03
N LEU A 226 9.93 4.82 27.26
CA LEU A 226 10.47 6.15 27.57
C LEU A 226 11.98 6.02 27.72
N ARG A 227 12.79 6.84 27.03
CA ARG A 227 14.24 6.82 27.26
C ARG A 227 14.92 8.19 27.17
N PRO A 228 15.92 8.43 28.04
CA PRO A 228 16.73 9.65 28.08
C PRO A 228 17.70 9.74 26.90
N ILE A 229 18.16 10.97 26.62
CA ILE A 229 19.08 11.31 25.52
C ILE A 229 20.47 10.74 25.83
N ILE A 230 20.84 9.62 25.21
CA ILE A 230 22.22 9.14 25.19
C ILE A 230 22.73 9.27 23.76
N SER A 231 23.52 10.31 23.49
CA SER A 231 24.25 10.58 22.25
C SER A 231 23.43 10.47 20.93
N PRO A 232 22.99 11.59 20.30
CA PRO A 232 22.15 11.55 19.10
C PRO A 232 22.77 10.84 17.89
N ARG A 233 24.11 10.64 17.89
CA ARG A 233 24.87 9.98 16.83
C ARG A 233 24.63 8.47 16.72
N ARG A 234 24.24 7.78 17.81
CA ARG A 234 23.96 6.32 17.77
C ARG A 234 22.49 5.99 17.51
N TYR A 235 21.61 6.97 17.53
CA TYR A 235 20.19 6.75 17.30
C TYR A 235 19.88 6.43 15.84
N ARG A 236 19.10 5.36 15.66
CA ARG A 236 18.58 4.89 14.38
C ARG A 236 17.07 4.78 14.50
N ILE A 237 16.35 5.02 13.41
CA ILE A 237 14.92 4.73 13.32
C ILE A 237 14.68 3.28 12.93
N CYS A 238 13.80 2.59 13.67
CA CYS A 238 13.25 1.32 13.24
C CYS A 238 12.10 1.56 12.27
N LEU A 239 12.22 1.16 11.00
CA LEU A 239 11.14 1.32 10.01
C LEU A 239 9.94 0.38 10.24
N SER A 240 10.03 -0.57 11.18
CA SER A 240 8.94 -1.51 11.47
C SER A 240 8.07 -1.13 12.67
N CYS A 241 8.60 -0.34 13.61
CA CYS A 241 7.83 0.11 14.79
C CYS A 241 8.00 1.60 15.09
N HIS A 242 8.65 2.32 14.17
CA HIS A 242 8.99 3.75 14.19
C HIS A 242 9.70 4.25 15.45
N LEU A 243 10.23 3.34 16.27
CA LEU A 243 11.02 3.73 17.44
C LEU A 243 12.39 4.25 17.01
N THR A 244 12.72 5.46 17.45
CA THR A 244 14.08 6.00 17.38
C THR A 244 14.85 5.56 18.60
N SER A 245 15.86 4.71 18.42
CA SER A 245 16.66 4.16 19.52
C SER A 245 18.03 3.72 19.04
N SER A 246 18.95 3.50 19.98
CA SER A 246 20.17 2.76 19.70
C SER A 246 19.86 1.27 19.57
N PRO A 247 20.59 0.52 18.73
CA PRO A 247 20.47 -0.93 18.73
C PRO A 247 20.81 -1.49 20.11
N ASP A 248 20.15 -2.59 20.47
CA ASP A 248 20.51 -3.40 21.64
C ASP A 248 21.85 -4.11 21.42
N ASN A 249 22.39 -4.81 22.42
CA ASN A 249 23.67 -5.53 22.35
C ASN A 249 23.75 -6.52 21.16
N LEU A 250 22.61 -7.05 20.73
CA LEU A 250 22.47 -7.96 19.58
C LEU A 250 22.20 -7.24 18.24
N GLY A 251 22.31 -5.92 18.17
CA GLY A 251 22.01 -5.15 16.96
C GLY A 251 20.52 -5.01 16.64
N ARG A 252 19.62 -5.32 17.58
CA ARG A 252 18.16 -5.37 17.37
C ARG A 252 17.45 -4.14 17.91
N CYS A 253 16.25 -3.87 17.42
CA CYS A 253 15.38 -2.85 17.99
C CYS A 253 14.90 -3.30 19.39
N PRO A 254 15.05 -2.47 20.45
CA PRO A 254 14.68 -2.83 21.82
C PRO A 254 13.16 -2.95 22.06
N ARG A 255 12.33 -2.68 21.04
CA ARG A 255 10.87 -2.75 21.08
C ARG A 255 10.31 -3.91 20.28
N CYS A 256 10.60 -3.96 18.98
CA CYS A 256 10.07 -4.99 18.08
C CYS A 256 11.03 -6.16 17.82
N HIS A 257 12.27 -6.10 18.28
CA HIS A 257 13.33 -7.11 18.07
C HIS A 257 13.77 -7.34 16.61
N VAL A 258 13.27 -6.54 15.67
CA VAL A 258 13.77 -6.53 14.29
C VAL A 258 15.21 -5.98 14.26
N PRO A 259 16.13 -6.58 13.48
CA PRO A 259 17.49 -6.06 13.30
C PRO A 259 17.52 -4.56 12.90
N LEU A 260 18.17 -3.73 13.71
CA LEU A 260 18.18 -2.27 13.57
C LEU A 260 19.36 -1.78 12.73
N HIS A 261 19.16 -1.80 11.42
CA HIS A 261 20.13 -1.34 10.44
C HIS A 261 20.05 0.17 10.21
N PHE A 262 21.17 0.80 9.87
CA PHE A 262 21.20 2.23 9.50
C PHE A 262 20.50 2.50 8.14
N ARG A 263 20.72 1.60 7.16
CA ARG A 263 20.05 1.58 5.85
C ARG A 263 19.68 0.14 5.49
N HIS A 264 18.64 -0.04 4.68
CA HIS A 264 18.27 -1.38 4.20
C HIS A 264 19.35 -1.95 3.28
N ARG A 265 19.86 -3.15 3.62
CA ARG A 265 20.86 -3.86 2.79
C ARG A 265 20.25 -4.20 1.43
N HIS A 266 21.01 -3.89 0.38
CA HIS A 266 20.66 -4.18 -1.01
C HIS A 266 19.29 -3.63 -1.45
N SER A 267 18.80 -2.55 -0.82
CA SER A 267 17.50 -1.95 -1.17
C SER A 267 17.42 -1.57 -2.66
N LEU A 268 18.46 -0.90 -3.17
CA LEU A 268 18.56 -0.51 -4.58
C LEU A 268 18.58 -1.73 -5.51
N GLN A 269 19.37 -2.76 -5.19
CA GLN A 269 19.45 -3.99 -5.99
C GLN A 269 18.11 -4.76 -6.01
N LYS A 270 17.43 -4.86 -4.86
CA LYS A 270 16.10 -5.50 -4.76
C LYS A 270 15.06 -4.74 -5.57
N SER A 271 15.09 -3.41 -5.52
CA SER A 271 14.18 -2.57 -6.31
C SER A 271 14.44 -2.69 -7.81
N TRP A 272 15.71 -2.73 -8.24
CA TRP A 272 16.08 -2.97 -9.64
C TRP A 272 15.66 -4.36 -10.12
N ALA A 273 15.93 -5.41 -9.34
CA ALA A 273 15.55 -6.78 -9.70
C ALA A 273 14.03 -6.91 -9.87
N ALA A 274 13.24 -6.34 -8.96
CA ALA A 274 11.79 -6.33 -9.06
C ALA A 274 11.28 -5.50 -10.25
N LEU A 275 11.88 -4.33 -10.54
CA LEU A 275 11.52 -3.51 -11.70
C LEU A 275 11.83 -4.23 -13.02
N ILE A 276 13.02 -4.81 -13.17
CA ILE A 276 13.42 -5.54 -14.39
C ILE A 276 12.50 -6.73 -14.61
N ALA A 277 12.23 -7.53 -13.56
CA ALA A 277 11.29 -8.65 -13.64
C ALA A 277 9.88 -8.19 -14.04
N SER A 278 9.41 -7.05 -13.52
CA SER A 278 8.13 -6.47 -13.92
C SER A 278 8.10 -6.05 -15.39
N VAL A 279 9.18 -5.47 -15.92
CA VAL A 279 9.27 -5.09 -17.34
C VAL A 279 9.22 -6.32 -18.23
N ILE A 280 9.95 -7.38 -17.85
CA ILE A 280 9.94 -8.66 -18.58
C ILE A 280 8.52 -9.24 -18.63
N PHE A 281 7.74 -9.16 -17.55
CA PHE A 281 6.36 -9.65 -17.54
C PHE A 281 5.35 -8.71 -18.21
N LEU A 282 5.60 -7.40 -18.27
CA LEU A 282 4.72 -6.48 -18.99
C LEU A 282 4.71 -6.75 -20.50
N PHE A 283 5.80 -7.23 -21.08
CA PHE A 283 5.86 -7.54 -22.51
C PHE A 283 4.87 -8.64 -22.93
N PRO A 284 4.93 -9.88 -22.38
CA PRO A 284 3.94 -10.91 -22.69
C PRO A 284 2.54 -10.53 -22.22
N ALA A 285 2.39 -9.76 -21.13
CA ALA A 285 1.07 -9.30 -20.67
C ALA A 285 0.32 -8.44 -21.69
N ASN A 286 1.03 -7.65 -22.50
CA ASN A 286 0.41 -6.79 -23.51
C ASN A 286 0.27 -7.45 -24.88
N LEU A 287 1.07 -8.48 -25.17
CA LEU A 287 1.08 -9.17 -26.46
C LEU A 287 0.18 -10.41 -26.50
N LEU A 288 0.03 -11.10 -25.36
CA LEU A 288 -0.79 -12.30 -25.28
C LEU A 288 -2.28 -11.94 -25.12
N PRO A 289 -3.18 -12.86 -25.53
CA PRO A 289 -4.60 -12.65 -25.32
C PRO A 289 -4.92 -12.66 -23.83
N ILE A 290 -5.77 -11.72 -23.42
CA ILE A 290 -6.31 -11.62 -22.07
C ILE A 290 -7.65 -12.34 -21.94
N SER A 291 -8.42 -12.36 -23.02
CA SER A 291 -9.67 -13.11 -23.12
C SER A 291 -9.72 -13.89 -24.41
N VAL A 292 -10.24 -15.11 -24.30
CA VAL A 292 -10.51 -15.99 -25.44
C VAL A 292 -11.99 -16.32 -25.40
N ILE A 293 -12.71 -15.90 -26.44
CA ILE A 293 -14.15 -16.09 -26.60
C ILE A 293 -14.38 -17.07 -27.74
N TYR A 294 -15.27 -18.03 -27.54
CA TYR A 294 -15.75 -18.92 -28.61
C TYR A 294 -17.12 -18.45 -29.08
N VAL A 295 -17.20 -17.89 -30.28
CA VAL A 295 -18.46 -17.48 -30.92
C VAL A 295 -18.65 -18.35 -32.17
N ASN A 296 -19.76 -19.09 -32.24
CA ASN A 296 -20.08 -19.99 -33.36
C ASN A 296 -18.95 -21.00 -33.69
N GLY A 297 -18.21 -21.46 -32.68
CA GLY A 297 -17.06 -22.37 -32.84
C GLY A 297 -15.76 -21.71 -33.32
N ALA A 298 -15.78 -20.43 -33.70
CA ALA A 298 -14.58 -19.66 -34.01
C ALA A 298 -13.95 -19.11 -32.73
N ARG A 299 -12.64 -19.31 -32.59
CA ARG A 299 -11.85 -18.84 -31.45
C ARG A 299 -11.38 -17.42 -31.71
N THR A 300 -12.04 -16.45 -31.08
CA THR A 300 -11.64 -15.03 -31.10
C THR A 300 -10.81 -14.71 -29.86
N GLU A 301 -9.65 -14.12 -30.06
CA GLU A 301 -8.70 -13.78 -29.01
C GLU A 301 -8.55 -12.27 -28.92
N ASP A 302 -8.79 -11.70 -27.74
CA ASP A 302 -8.59 -10.27 -27.50
C ASP A 302 -7.40 -10.06 -26.56
N THR A 303 -6.46 -9.23 -27.00
CA THR A 303 -5.45 -8.58 -26.17
C THR A 303 -6.05 -7.40 -25.40
N ILE A 304 -5.32 -6.85 -24.42
CA ILE A 304 -5.75 -5.62 -23.72
C ILE A 304 -6.04 -4.49 -24.73
N PHE A 305 -5.15 -4.31 -25.71
CA PHE A 305 -5.27 -3.25 -26.71
C PHE A 305 -6.47 -3.45 -27.66
N SER A 306 -6.66 -4.67 -28.19
CA SER A 306 -7.81 -4.97 -29.05
C SER A 306 -9.13 -4.89 -28.27
N GLY A 307 -9.16 -5.32 -27.01
CA GLY A 307 -10.32 -5.16 -26.13
C GLY A 307 -10.69 -3.70 -25.89
N ILE A 308 -9.70 -2.80 -25.74
CA ILE A 308 -9.95 -1.35 -25.63
C ILE A 308 -10.50 -0.78 -26.95
N LEU A 309 -9.94 -1.18 -28.09
CA LEU A 309 -10.38 -0.72 -29.40
C LEU A 309 -11.82 -1.17 -29.70
N SER A 310 -12.17 -2.40 -29.33
CA SER A 310 -13.54 -2.92 -29.44
C SER A 310 -14.53 -2.15 -28.57
N LEU A 311 -14.11 -1.66 -27.39
CA LEU A 311 -14.96 -0.86 -26.52
C LEU A 311 -15.08 0.59 -27.01
N ALA A 312 -14.07 1.12 -27.67
CA ALA A 312 -14.04 2.50 -28.14
C ALA A 312 -15.09 2.79 -29.22
N THR A 313 -15.54 1.77 -29.95
CA THR A 313 -16.61 1.92 -30.97
C THR A 313 -18.00 2.10 -30.37
N GLY A 314 -18.23 1.57 -29.15
CA GLY A 314 -19.52 1.68 -28.46
C GLY A 314 -19.55 2.73 -27.34
N ASN A 315 -18.52 2.77 -26.49
CA ASN A 315 -18.50 3.58 -25.27
C ASN A 315 -17.09 4.14 -24.97
N ILE A 316 -16.76 5.25 -25.63
CA ILE A 316 -15.47 5.95 -25.51
C ILE A 316 -15.08 6.24 -24.04
N PRO A 317 -15.97 6.76 -23.17
CA PRO A 317 -15.63 6.98 -21.76
C PRO A 317 -15.09 5.74 -21.04
N VAL A 318 -15.67 4.56 -21.30
CA VAL A 318 -15.25 3.31 -20.65
C VAL A 318 -13.92 2.84 -21.20
N ALA A 319 -13.74 2.93 -22.53
CA ALA A 319 -12.48 2.60 -23.19
C ALA A 319 -11.32 3.44 -22.61
N ILE A 320 -11.54 4.73 -22.35
CA ILE A 320 -10.54 5.62 -21.72
C ILE A 320 -10.19 5.16 -20.31
N VAL A 321 -11.18 4.81 -19.47
CA VAL A 321 -10.93 4.35 -18.10
C VAL A 321 -10.10 3.06 -18.10
N VAL A 322 -10.46 2.10 -18.95
CA VAL A 322 -9.72 0.82 -19.09
C VAL A 322 -8.31 1.06 -19.65
N PHE A 323 -8.16 1.92 -20.65
CA PHE A 323 -6.84 2.28 -21.20
C PHE A 323 -5.92 2.91 -20.16
N ILE A 324 -6.44 3.86 -19.37
CA ILE A 324 -5.67 4.53 -18.32
C ILE A 324 -5.24 3.51 -17.25
N ALA A 325 -6.17 2.67 -16.80
CA ALA A 325 -5.90 1.70 -15.75
C ALA A 325 -4.92 0.60 -16.22
N SER A 326 -5.18 -0.02 -17.38
CA SER A 326 -4.46 -1.21 -17.83
C SER A 326 -3.13 -0.93 -18.52
N ILE A 327 -2.99 0.20 -19.21
CA ILE A 327 -1.77 0.54 -19.95
C ILE A 327 -1.05 1.72 -19.30
N LEU A 328 -1.70 2.88 -19.19
CA LEU A 328 -1.02 4.10 -18.77
C LEU A 328 -0.45 3.98 -17.34
N VAL A 329 -1.20 3.43 -16.39
CA VAL A 329 -0.79 3.32 -14.98
C VAL A 329 0.44 2.41 -14.78
N PRO A 330 0.48 1.15 -15.26
CA PRO A 330 1.66 0.29 -15.14
C PRO A 330 2.90 0.86 -15.82
N PHE A 331 2.76 1.41 -17.03
CA PHE A 331 3.89 2.00 -17.76
C PHE A 331 4.41 3.27 -17.06
N THR A 332 3.52 4.14 -16.59
CA THR A 332 3.92 5.33 -15.81
C THR A 332 4.68 4.94 -14.55
N LYS A 333 4.25 3.88 -13.84
CA LYS A 333 4.97 3.37 -12.66
C LYS A 333 6.39 2.91 -13.03
N VAL A 334 6.53 2.14 -14.10
CA VAL A 334 7.83 1.65 -14.57
C VAL A 334 8.76 2.81 -14.92
N ILE A 335 8.29 3.79 -15.69
CA ILE A 335 9.06 4.97 -16.12
C ILE A 335 9.51 5.79 -14.91
N VAL A 336 8.59 6.11 -14.00
CA VAL A 336 8.90 6.91 -12.81
C VAL A 336 9.87 6.17 -11.88
N LEU A 337 9.66 4.87 -11.64
CA LEU A 337 10.54 4.08 -10.77
C LEU A 337 11.93 3.90 -11.40
N PHE A 338 12.01 3.65 -12.70
CA PHE A 338 13.26 3.62 -13.44
C PHE A 338 14.02 4.94 -13.30
N GLY A 339 13.35 6.07 -13.54
CA GLY A 339 13.94 7.40 -13.37
C GLY A 339 14.44 7.67 -11.94
N LEU A 340 13.67 7.28 -10.92
CA LEU A 340 14.08 7.40 -9.51
C LEU A 340 15.32 6.53 -9.20
N LEU A 341 15.35 5.29 -9.66
CA LEU A 341 16.47 4.38 -9.45
C LEU A 341 17.73 4.84 -10.17
N LEU A 342 17.59 5.29 -11.42
CA LEU A 342 18.67 5.85 -12.22
C LEU A 342 19.24 7.11 -11.56
N SER A 343 18.36 7.96 -11.02
CA SER A 343 18.74 9.17 -10.29
C SER A 343 19.53 8.87 -9.01
N ILE A 344 19.17 7.82 -8.28
CA ILE A 344 19.92 7.36 -7.10
C ILE A 344 21.28 6.76 -7.52
N HIS A 345 21.32 6.03 -8.63
CA HIS A 345 22.53 5.41 -9.17
C HIS A 345 23.56 6.45 -9.63
N PHE A 346 23.15 7.41 -10.46
CA PHE A 346 24.00 8.51 -10.92
C PHE A 346 24.18 9.64 -9.90
N ARG A 347 23.65 9.49 -8.68
CA ARG A 347 23.77 10.46 -7.58
C ARG A 347 23.35 11.88 -8.00
N ALA A 348 22.32 12.00 -8.82
CA ALA A 348 21.86 13.30 -9.30
C ALA A 348 21.41 14.16 -8.11
N GLY A 349 21.89 15.39 -7.97
CA GLY A 349 21.65 16.20 -6.75
C GLY A 349 20.49 17.20 -6.80
N ARG A 350 19.90 17.50 -7.97
CA ARG A 350 18.86 18.55 -8.08
C ARG A 350 17.43 17.97 -7.97
N GLY A 351 16.57 18.65 -7.22
CA GLY A 351 15.13 18.34 -7.18
C GLY A 351 14.71 17.21 -6.24
N ILE A 352 15.34 17.05 -5.07
CA ILE A 352 14.99 16.02 -4.07
C ILE A 352 13.50 16.04 -3.69
N MET A 353 12.91 17.22 -3.53
CA MET A 353 11.48 17.34 -3.20
C MET A 353 10.56 16.82 -4.31
N VAL A 354 10.93 17.03 -5.58
CA VAL A 354 10.19 16.51 -6.73
C VAL A 354 10.23 14.97 -6.72
N ARG A 355 11.40 14.38 -6.47
CA ARG A 355 11.55 12.92 -6.39
C ARG A 355 10.80 12.31 -5.21
N MET A 356 10.83 12.97 -4.06
CA MET A 356 10.03 12.56 -2.90
C MET A 356 8.53 12.65 -3.19
N ARG A 357 8.09 13.66 -3.94
CA ARG A 357 6.69 13.76 -4.38
C ARG A 357 6.34 12.66 -5.38
N MET A 358 7.20 12.39 -6.36
CA MET A 358 7.05 11.28 -7.31
C MET A 358 6.97 9.93 -6.58
N LEU A 359 7.82 9.70 -5.57
CA LEU A 359 7.79 8.47 -4.77
C LEU A 359 6.49 8.32 -3.97
N ARG A 360 5.97 9.41 -3.38
CA ARG A 360 4.68 9.37 -2.67
C ARG A 360 3.50 9.14 -3.62
N VAL A 361 3.52 9.78 -4.79
CA VAL A 361 2.49 9.62 -5.82
C VAL A 361 2.50 8.20 -6.38
N ILE A 362 3.68 7.65 -6.73
CA ILE A 362 3.77 6.28 -7.26
C ILE A 362 3.39 5.22 -6.22
N ALA A 363 3.72 5.43 -4.94
CA ALA A 363 3.27 4.56 -3.85
C ALA A 363 1.75 4.60 -3.68
N TRP A 364 1.13 5.78 -3.83
CA TRP A 364 -0.32 5.92 -3.81
C TRP A 364 -0.99 5.28 -5.05
N ILE A 365 -0.47 5.50 -6.26
CA ILE A 365 -0.93 4.83 -7.49
C ILE A 365 -0.70 3.30 -7.40
N GLY A 366 0.28 2.89 -6.57
CA GLY A 366 0.59 1.53 -6.13
C GLY A 366 -0.63 0.61 -6.07
N ARG A 367 -1.55 0.92 -5.14
CA ARG A 367 -2.78 0.15 -4.86
C ARG A 367 -3.76 0.11 -6.03
N TRP A 368 -3.88 1.20 -6.78
CA TRP A 368 -4.88 1.34 -7.87
C TRP A 368 -4.58 0.44 -9.07
N SER A 369 -3.32 0.07 -9.25
CA SER A 369 -2.89 -0.84 -10.33
C SER A 369 -3.46 -2.25 -10.24
N MET A 370 -4.09 -2.63 -9.13
CA MET A 370 -4.82 -3.91 -9.00
C MET A 370 -6.25 -3.85 -9.56
N LEU A 371 -6.74 -2.66 -9.94
CA LEU A 371 -8.08 -2.46 -10.49
C LEU A 371 -8.34 -3.39 -11.68
N ASP A 372 -7.40 -3.50 -12.62
CA ASP A 372 -7.60 -4.29 -13.84
C ASP A 372 -7.77 -5.78 -13.54
N LEU A 373 -6.99 -6.33 -12.59
CA LEU A 373 -7.15 -7.72 -12.17
C LEU A 373 -8.54 -7.96 -11.58
N PHE A 374 -9.08 -6.99 -10.83
CA PHE A 374 -10.45 -7.08 -10.31
C PHE A 374 -11.48 -7.00 -11.44
N VAL A 375 -11.34 -6.06 -12.38
CA VAL A 375 -12.26 -5.94 -13.53
C VAL A 375 -12.29 -7.24 -14.33
N ILE A 376 -11.14 -7.82 -14.62
CA ILE A 376 -11.03 -9.05 -15.39
C ILE A 376 -11.66 -10.23 -14.63
N ALA A 377 -11.35 -10.36 -13.33
CA ALA A 377 -11.92 -11.38 -12.46
C ALA A 377 -13.46 -11.30 -12.40
N LEU A 378 -14.01 -10.09 -12.27
CA LEU A 378 -15.45 -9.83 -12.24
C LEU A 378 -16.12 -10.11 -13.59
N THR A 379 -15.53 -9.63 -14.68
CA THR A 379 -16.00 -9.88 -16.06
C THR A 379 -16.12 -11.38 -16.31
N MET A 380 -15.10 -12.15 -15.91
CA MET A 380 -15.08 -13.60 -16.08
C MET A 380 -16.16 -14.31 -15.27
N SER A 381 -16.42 -13.86 -14.04
CA SER A 381 -17.48 -14.43 -13.22
C SER A 381 -18.87 -14.23 -13.84
N LEU A 382 -19.07 -13.07 -14.44
CA LEU A 382 -20.36 -12.64 -14.99
C LEU A 382 -20.70 -13.34 -16.31
N VAL A 383 -19.69 -13.68 -17.13
CA VAL A 383 -19.92 -14.20 -18.50
C VAL A 383 -20.00 -15.72 -18.56
N ASN A 384 -19.26 -16.46 -17.73
CA ASN A 384 -19.06 -17.90 -17.94
C ASN A 384 -19.97 -18.80 -17.07
N ARG A 385 -21.29 -18.59 -17.14
CA ARG A 385 -22.29 -19.51 -16.56
C ARG A 385 -23.24 -20.06 -17.62
N ASP A 386 -23.23 -21.37 -17.76
CA ASP A 386 -24.12 -22.22 -18.57
C ASP A 386 -24.25 -21.87 -20.08
N GLN A 387 -23.24 -22.34 -20.84
CA GLN A 387 -23.33 -22.78 -22.25
C GLN A 387 -23.58 -21.76 -23.37
N LEU A 388 -23.79 -20.46 -23.10
CA LEU A 388 -24.06 -19.49 -24.17
C LEU A 388 -22.81 -18.74 -24.69
N LEU A 389 -21.84 -18.43 -23.82
CA LEU A 389 -20.58 -17.75 -24.18
C LEU A 389 -19.41 -18.34 -23.38
N ALA A 390 -18.57 -19.16 -24.02
CA ALA A 390 -17.37 -19.68 -23.38
C ALA A 390 -16.28 -18.59 -23.35
N PHE A 391 -16.27 -17.81 -22.27
CA PHE A 391 -15.24 -16.81 -22.00
C PHE A 391 -14.16 -17.44 -21.12
N THR A 392 -12.96 -17.60 -21.65
CA THR A 392 -11.81 -18.16 -20.94
C THR A 392 -10.71 -17.13 -20.79
N MET A 393 -9.98 -17.21 -19.68
CA MET A 393 -8.87 -16.33 -19.38
C MET A 393 -7.64 -16.74 -20.18
N GLY A 394 -7.12 -15.80 -20.96
CA GLY A 394 -5.86 -16.00 -21.65
C GLY A 394 -4.64 -15.88 -20.71
N PRO A 395 -3.45 -16.32 -21.16
CA PRO A 395 -2.24 -16.35 -20.35
C PRO A 395 -1.75 -14.95 -19.93
N ALA A 396 -2.18 -13.87 -20.61
CA ALA A 396 -1.78 -12.51 -20.29
C ALA A 396 -2.10 -12.09 -18.85
N ALA A 397 -3.20 -12.60 -18.26
CA ALA A 397 -3.64 -12.22 -16.93
C ALA A 397 -2.61 -12.56 -15.83
N PHE A 398 -1.95 -13.72 -15.95
CA PHE A 398 -0.90 -14.12 -15.02
C PHE A 398 0.29 -13.16 -15.08
N TYR A 399 0.79 -12.88 -16.29
CA TYR A 399 1.93 -11.98 -16.50
C TYR A 399 1.60 -10.56 -16.04
N PHE A 400 0.40 -10.07 -16.33
CA PHE A 400 -0.07 -8.78 -15.89
C PHE A 400 -0.09 -8.69 -14.36
N GLY A 401 -0.71 -9.67 -13.69
CA GLY A 401 -0.79 -9.66 -12.23
C GLY A 401 0.58 -9.79 -11.54
N ALA A 402 1.46 -10.62 -12.09
CA ALA A 402 2.84 -10.74 -11.60
C ALA A 402 3.60 -9.42 -11.76
N ALA A 403 3.48 -8.74 -12.90
CA ALA A 403 4.09 -7.43 -13.11
C ALA A 403 3.57 -6.39 -12.09
N VAL A 404 2.26 -6.30 -11.89
CA VAL A 404 1.67 -5.36 -10.93
C VAL A 404 2.22 -5.58 -9.51
N ILE A 405 2.24 -6.83 -9.02
CA ILE A 405 2.79 -7.13 -7.69
C ILE A 405 4.26 -6.78 -7.60
N LEU A 406 5.06 -7.10 -8.63
CA LEU A 406 6.48 -6.76 -8.65
C LEU A 406 6.71 -5.25 -8.63
N THR A 407 5.90 -4.44 -9.31
CA THR A 407 6.00 -2.97 -9.21
C THR A 407 5.70 -2.45 -7.80
N ILE A 408 4.70 -3.02 -7.12
CA ILE A 408 4.35 -2.67 -5.74
C ILE A 408 5.53 -3.01 -4.81
N LEU A 409 6.06 -4.23 -4.92
CA LEU A 409 7.23 -4.68 -4.15
C LEU A 409 8.47 -3.83 -4.45
N ALA A 410 8.68 -3.41 -5.69
CA ALA A 410 9.82 -2.57 -6.06
C ALA A 410 9.78 -1.23 -5.32
N VAL A 411 8.60 -0.58 -5.26
CA VAL A 411 8.40 0.67 -4.51
C VAL A 411 8.55 0.45 -3.00
N GLU A 412 7.94 -0.60 -2.42
CA GLU A 412 8.02 -0.89 -0.98
C GLU A 412 9.45 -1.22 -0.52
N ARG A 413 10.29 -1.78 -1.39
CA ARG A 413 11.67 -2.15 -1.08
C ARG A 413 12.65 -0.99 -1.24
N LEU A 414 12.26 0.11 -1.87
CA LEU A 414 13.09 1.29 -2.10
C LEU A 414 13.19 2.15 -0.83
N ASP A 415 14.39 2.26 -0.27
CA ASP A 415 14.66 3.10 0.91
C ASP A 415 14.82 4.57 0.47
N SER A 416 13.81 5.39 0.77
CA SER A 416 13.78 6.82 0.38
C SER A 416 14.96 7.63 0.94
N ARG A 417 15.55 7.18 2.05
CA ARG A 417 16.67 7.86 2.73
C ARG A 417 17.93 7.88 1.87
N LEU A 418 18.08 6.95 0.93
CA LEU A 418 19.20 6.92 -0.02
C LEU A 418 19.24 8.17 -0.91
N MET A 419 18.08 8.72 -1.27
CA MET A 419 18.01 9.96 -2.06
C MET A 419 18.55 11.16 -1.27
N TRP A 420 18.29 11.20 0.03
CA TRP A 420 18.76 12.26 0.94
C TRP A 420 20.25 12.14 1.27
N ASP A 421 20.79 10.93 1.34
CA ASP A 421 22.22 10.71 1.54
C ASP A 421 23.04 11.22 0.35
N ASN A 422 22.54 11.04 -0.88
CA ASN A 422 23.17 11.56 -2.09
C ASN A 422 23.16 13.10 -2.13
N ASP A 423 22.04 13.71 -1.76
CA ASP A 423 21.90 15.18 -1.67
C ASP A 423 22.86 15.79 -0.63
N ALA A 424 22.94 15.20 0.57
CA ALA A 424 23.83 15.67 1.63
C ALA A 424 25.32 15.59 1.25
N ARG A 425 25.74 14.50 0.58
CA ARG A 425 27.13 14.34 0.10
C ARG A 425 27.51 15.40 -0.92
N ARG A 426 26.58 15.79 -1.79
CA ARG A 426 26.83 16.82 -2.80
C ARG A 426 26.96 18.20 -2.16
N GLN A 427 26.06 18.57 -1.25
CA GLN A 427 26.16 19.86 -0.53
C GLN A 427 27.49 19.98 0.21
N THR A 428 28.04 18.87 0.70
CA THR A 428 29.37 18.86 1.33
C THR A 428 30.48 19.17 0.31
N ARG A 429 30.42 18.59 -0.91
CA ARG A 429 31.38 18.89 -2.00
C ARG A 429 31.25 20.31 -2.54
N ASP A 430 30.02 20.80 -2.70
CA ASP A 430 29.76 22.15 -3.23
C ASP A 430 30.14 23.25 -2.21
N ASN A 431 30.20 22.93 -0.90
CA ASN A 431 30.58 23.84 0.19
C ASN A 431 32.06 23.76 0.59
N GLU A 432 32.87 22.87 0.00
CA GLU A 432 34.33 22.90 0.16
C GLU A 432 34.90 24.04 -0.70
N PRO A 433 35.51 25.09 -0.10
CA PRO A 433 36.10 26.17 -0.87
C PRO A 433 37.42 25.68 -1.48
N GLY A 434 37.38 25.16 -2.71
CA GLY A 434 38.60 24.70 -3.39
C GLY A 434 38.38 23.77 -4.59
N GLY A 435 37.49 24.15 -5.51
CA GLY A 435 37.27 23.41 -6.76
C GLY A 435 36.95 24.33 -7.93
N GLY A 436 37.75 25.40 -8.08
CA GLY A 436 37.91 26.07 -9.36
C GLY A 436 38.87 25.24 -10.22
N GLU A 437 38.51 25.10 -11.49
CA GLU A 437 39.37 24.87 -12.67
C GLU A 437 40.59 23.95 -12.50
N GLU A 438 40.51 22.77 -13.12
CA GLU A 438 41.51 22.28 -14.07
C GLU A 438 40.85 21.32 -15.08
#